data_AF-A0AAD9BX65-F1
#
_entry.id   AF-A0AAD9BX65-F1
#
_cell.length_a   1.000
_cell.length_b   1.000
_cell.length_c   1.000
_cell.angle_alpha   90.00
_cell.angle_beta   90.00
_cell.angle_gamma   90.00
#
_symmetry.space_group_name_H-M   'P 1'
#
loop_
_entity.id
_entity.type
_entity.pdbx_description
1 polymer ?
#
loop_
_entity_poly.entity_id
_entity_poly.type
_entity_poly.pdbx_seq_one_letter_code
_entity_poly.pdbx_strand_id
1 'polypeptide(L)'
;MSTYISELGVSLDEDEEQQLQSGGFKKINVDLNKKSGGKDIYLWYKHGSVPITKVQISFKDKMAVGLINAGYTKINKDLNAAAGGSDLYLWFSKGSGEFNTPIVHITVTGDADDEAPMFGAGWERVTCDLNRKAGGNYIHIWLKRKEQTYICDVIATDSYGLDTDHFKAGYIRVDEDTNRGAQGSDVFIWFRQTTDPEKGLKDLQVSITDSQYQEYQQKNYQPVNVNLNEGAKGVQEYLWYKKEGSKNPIKAITLLLNKDVITDYMRAGVQVIKKDLNTGNKGSYELLCFYQ
;
A
#
# COMPACT_ATOMS: atom_id res chain seq x y z
N MET A 1 2.90 -10.77 -28.44
CA MET A 1 3.17 -11.26 -27.07
C MET A 1 2.81 -10.15 -26.10
N SER A 2 2.03 -10.43 -25.06
CA SER A 2 1.75 -9.42 -24.02
C SER A 2 3.03 -9.13 -23.24
N THR A 3 3.40 -7.85 -23.15
CA THR A 3 4.56 -7.38 -22.39
C THR A 3 4.08 -6.87 -21.03
N TYR A 4 4.58 -7.46 -19.95
CA TYR A 4 4.27 -7.06 -18.58
C TYR A 4 5.48 -6.35 -17.96
N ILE A 5 5.29 -5.63 -16.86
CA ILE A 5 6.42 -5.22 -16.03
C ILE A 5 7.05 -6.50 -15.46
N SER A 6 8.33 -6.75 -15.78
CA SER A 6 9.02 -8.00 -15.44
C SER A 6 10.24 -7.80 -14.56
N GLU A 7 10.79 -6.59 -14.52
CA GLU A 7 11.93 -6.23 -13.69
C GLU A 7 11.76 -4.79 -13.20
N LEU A 8 12.28 -4.53 -12.00
CA LEU A 8 12.36 -3.21 -11.39
C LEU A 8 13.82 -2.93 -11.03
N GLY A 9 14.23 -1.68 -11.13
CA GLY A 9 15.56 -1.18 -10.77
C GLY A 9 15.45 0.16 -10.06
N VAL A 10 16.50 0.55 -9.35
CA VAL A 10 16.62 1.84 -8.67
C VAL A 10 18.02 2.38 -8.92
N SER A 11 18.13 3.66 -9.26
CA SER A 11 19.41 4.37 -9.39
C SER A 11 19.57 5.40 -8.27
N LEU A 12 20.79 5.52 -7.75
CA LEU A 12 21.19 6.49 -6.73
C LEU A 12 22.20 7.55 -7.25
N ASP A 13 22.64 7.41 -8.50
CA ASP A 13 23.58 8.30 -9.20
C ASP A 13 23.52 8.06 -10.72
N GLU A 14 24.18 8.95 -11.48
CA GLU A 14 24.18 8.94 -12.94
C GLU A 14 24.81 7.67 -13.54
N ASP A 15 25.81 7.07 -12.88
CA ASP A 15 26.45 5.86 -13.37
C ASP A 15 25.47 4.67 -13.34
N GLU A 16 24.70 4.55 -12.26
CA GLU A 16 23.62 3.55 -12.16
C GLU A 16 22.49 3.81 -13.18
N GLU A 17 22.16 5.07 -13.44
CA GLU A 17 21.19 5.43 -14.50
C GLU A 17 21.67 4.95 -15.88
N GLN A 18 22.93 5.21 -16.23
CA GLN A 18 23.52 4.78 -17.51
C GLN A 18 23.54 3.24 -17.63
N GLN A 19 23.84 2.53 -16.54
CA GLN A 19 23.79 1.07 -16.51
C GLN A 19 22.39 0.53 -16.75
N LEU A 20 21.37 1.06 -16.05
CA LEU A 20 19.98 0.64 -16.21
C LEU A 20 19.45 0.96 -17.61
N GLN A 21 19.76 2.16 -18.12
CA GLN A 21 19.39 2.56 -19.48
C GLN A 21 20.01 1.64 -20.53
N SER A 22 21.30 1.31 -20.41
CA SER A 22 22.01 0.36 -21.28
C SER A 22 21.43 -1.06 -21.18
N GLY A 23 20.89 -1.42 -20.01
CA GLY A 23 20.17 -2.68 -19.78
C GLY A 23 18.74 -2.72 -20.35
N GLY A 24 18.28 -1.63 -20.98
CA GLY A 24 16.94 -1.51 -21.58
C GLY A 24 15.83 -1.21 -20.58
N PHE A 25 16.16 -0.72 -19.39
CA PHE A 25 15.16 -0.22 -18.44
C PHE A 25 14.65 1.16 -18.88
N LYS A 26 13.41 1.47 -18.48
CA LYS A 26 12.78 2.77 -18.65
C LYS A 26 12.73 3.49 -17.31
N LYS A 27 13.24 4.72 -17.27
CA LYS A 27 13.20 5.61 -16.11
C LYS A 27 11.78 6.12 -15.87
N ILE A 28 11.35 6.17 -14.61
CA ILE A 28 10.24 7.01 -14.18
C ILE A 28 10.86 8.32 -13.71
N ASN A 29 10.60 9.40 -14.43
CA ASN A 29 11.27 10.69 -14.22
C ASN A 29 10.62 11.49 -13.08
N VAL A 30 10.59 10.89 -11.89
CA VAL A 30 10.17 11.48 -10.63
C VAL A 30 11.23 11.13 -9.59
N ASP A 31 11.86 12.15 -9.02
CA ASP A 31 12.78 11.98 -7.91
C ASP A 31 12.00 11.47 -6.68
N LEU A 32 12.41 10.31 -6.16
CA LEU A 32 11.76 9.67 -5.02
C LEU A 32 12.01 10.44 -3.71
N ASN A 33 13.06 11.27 -3.65
CA ASN A 33 13.42 12.13 -2.53
C ASN A 33 12.99 13.60 -2.73
N LYS A 34 11.99 13.83 -3.59
CA LYS A 34 11.60 15.19 -3.95
C LYS A 34 11.20 16.00 -2.71
N LYS A 35 11.92 17.11 -2.51
CA LYS A 35 11.83 18.03 -1.35
C LYS A 35 12.17 17.43 0.03
N SER A 36 12.62 16.17 0.12
CA SER A 36 13.13 15.60 1.37
C SER A 36 14.64 15.85 1.54
N GLY A 37 15.32 16.19 0.45
CA GLY A 37 16.78 16.33 0.42
C GLY A 37 17.46 14.97 0.21
N GLY A 38 18.79 14.95 0.16
CA GLY A 38 19.54 13.72 -0.11
C GLY A 38 19.85 13.51 -1.58
N LYS A 39 19.93 12.23 -1.99
CA LYS A 39 20.24 11.86 -3.37
C LYS A 39 19.00 11.96 -4.27
N ASP A 40 19.21 12.33 -5.53
CA ASP A 40 18.18 12.16 -6.56
C ASP A 40 18.04 10.66 -6.86
N ILE A 41 16.90 10.07 -6.51
CA ILE A 41 16.66 8.64 -6.64
C ILE A 41 15.55 8.42 -7.65
N TYR A 42 15.72 7.44 -8.54
CA TYR A 42 14.71 7.14 -9.56
C TYR A 42 14.36 5.67 -9.62
N LEU A 43 13.08 5.41 -9.86
CA LEU A 43 12.56 4.07 -10.12
C LEU A 43 12.64 3.76 -11.62
N TRP A 44 13.04 2.53 -11.93
CA TRP A 44 13.19 2.02 -13.28
C TRP A 44 12.41 0.73 -13.45
N TYR A 45 11.93 0.48 -14.67
CA TYR A 45 11.22 -0.76 -14.99
C TYR A 45 11.59 -1.29 -16.36
N LYS A 46 11.45 -2.60 -16.54
CA LYS A 46 11.63 -3.26 -17.84
C LYS A 46 10.48 -4.21 -18.12
N HIS A 47 10.08 -4.25 -19.38
CA HIS A 47 9.04 -5.16 -19.84
C HIS A 47 9.62 -6.53 -20.20
N GLY A 48 8.86 -7.59 -19.95
CA GLY A 48 9.22 -8.96 -20.29
C GLY A 48 8.03 -9.92 -20.29
N SER A 49 8.34 -11.22 -20.33
CA SER A 49 7.34 -12.30 -20.41
C SER A 49 6.87 -12.82 -19.05
N VAL A 50 7.70 -12.70 -18.00
CA VAL A 50 7.37 -13.17 -16.64
C VAL A 50 6.93 -11.97 -15.79
N PRO A 51 5.64 -11.82 -15.49
CA PRO A 51 5.13 -10.62 -14.86
C PRO A 51 5.52 -10.53 -13.38
N ILE A 52 5.86 -9.33 -12.94
CA ILE A 52 5.75 -8.96 -11.54
C ILE A 52 4.26 -8.82 -11.22
N THR A 53 3.87 -9.40 -10.09
CA THR A 53 2.48 -9.40 -9.62
C THR A 53 2.31 -8.72 -8.27
N LYS A 54 3.38 -8.41 -7.54
CA LYS A 54 3.28 -7.64 -6.28
C LYS A 54 4.51 -6.78 -6.08
N VAL A 55 4.29 -5.62 -5.47
CA VAL A 55 5.33 -4.69 -5.03
C VAL A 55 5.04 -4.33 -3.58
N GLN A 56 6.07 -4.32 -2.73
CA GLN A 56 5.99 -4.02 -1.30
C GLN A 56 7.19 -3.15 -0.90
N ILE A 57 7.03 -2.41 0.19
CA ILE A 57 8.07 -1.61 0.82
C ILE A 57 8.34 -2.14 2.23
N SER A 58 9.61 -2.19 2.62
CA SER A 58 9.99 -2.43 4.02
C SER A 58 10.75 -1.23 4.57
N PHE A 59 10.44 -0.82 5.80
CA PHE A 59 11.18 0.21 6.55
C PHE A 59 11.69 -0.26 7.91
N LYS A 60 11.59 -1.57 8.16
CA LYS A 60 12.08 -2.28 9.34
C LYS A 60 12.60 -3.65 8.91
N ASP A 61 13.67 -4.12 9.54
CA ASP A 61 14.22 -5.46 9.26
C ASP A 61 13.20 -6.58 9.48
N LYS A 62 12.32 -6.45 10.48
CA LYS A 62 11.26 -7.43 10.76
C LYS A 62 10.25 -7.56 9.61
N MET A 63 9.93 -6.47 8.90
CA MET A 63 9.08 -6.52 7.70
C MET A 63 9.76 -7.32 6.58
N ALA A 64 11.09 -7.27 6.48
CA ALA A 64 11.84 -7.98 5.46
C ALA A 64 11.85 -9.50 5.67
N VAL A 65 11.79 -9.99 6.92
CA VAL A 65 11.80 -11.43 7.23
C VAL A 65 10.67 -12.18 6.52
N GLY A 66 9.44 -11.67 6.60
CA GLY A 66 8.29 -12.27 5.93
C GLY A 66 8.41 -12.27 4.40
N LEU A 67 8.91 -11.16 3.84
CA LEU A 67 9.14 -10.99 2.39
C LEU A 67 10.21 -11.97 1.88
N ILE A 68 11.34 -12.10 2.59
CA ILE A 68 12.42 -13.04 2.26
C ILE A 68 11.88 -14.48 2.28
N ASN A 69 11.20 -14.87 3.35
CA ASN A 69 10.68 -16.24 3.51
C ASN A 69 9.56 -16.57 2.51
N ALA A 70 8.87 -15.55 1.99
CA ALA A 70 7.88 -15.68 0.93
C ALA A 70 8.49 -15.62 -0.50
N GLY A 71 9.81 -15.42 -0.62
CA GLY A 71 10.53 -15.44 -1.91
C GLY A 71 10.45 -14.13 -2.70
N TYR A 72 10.19 -13.00 -2.05
CA TYR A 72 10.27 -11.70 -2.70
C TYR A 72 11.73 -11.34 -3.04
N THR A 73 11.91 -10.66 -4.15
CA THR A 73 13.20 -10.11 -4.56
C THR A 73 13.36 -8.69 -4.02
N LYS A 74 14.39 -8.46 -3.21
CA LYS A 74 14.79 -7.13 -2.72
C LYS A 74 15.56 -6.37 -3.79
N ILE A 75 15.26 -5.09 -3.99
CA ILE A 75 16.20 -4.15 -4.59
C ILE A 75 17.04 -3.56 -3.46
N ASN A 76 18.32 -3.88 -3.42
CA ASN A 76 19.20 -3.49 -2.31
C ASN A 76 19.73 -2.05 -2.47
N LYS A 77 18.80 -1.10 -2.54
CA LYS A 77 19.02 0.34 -2.61
C LYS A 77 18.05 1.01 -1.64
N ASP A 78 18.58 1.85 -0.76
CA ASP A 78 17.76 2.65 0.15
C ASP A 78 17.08 3.77 -0.65
N LEU A 79 15.74 3.79 -0.64
CA LEU A 79 14.95 4.79 -1.36
C LEU A 79 14.95 6.16 -0.69
N ASN A 80 15.49 6.29 0.53
CA ASN A 80 15.68 7.55 1.26
C ASN A 80 17.16 7.92 1.41
N ALA A 81 18.04 7.39 0.55
CA ALA A 81 19.48 7.55 0.73
C ALA A 81 19.88 9.02 0.84
N ALA A 82 20.56 9.35 1.94
CA ALA A 82 21.01 10.70 2.33
C ALA A 82 19.90 11.73 2.65
N ALA A 83 18.62 11.34 2.67
CA ALA A 83 17.50 12.20 3.04
C ALA A 83 17.26 12.25 4.57
N GLY A 84 17.90 11.36 5.34
CA GLY A 84 17.80 11.32 6.82
C GLY A 84 16.51 10.71 7.36
N GLY A 85 15.73 10.05 6.50
CA GLY A 85 14.48 9.35 6.86
C GLY A 85 14.67 7.88 7.28
N SER A 86 13.61 7.10 7.13
CA SER A 86 13.68 5.65 7.30
C SER A 86 14.39 4.99 6.12
N ASP A 87 15.25 4.01 6.38
CA ASP A 87 15.80 3.15 5.33
C ASP A 87 14.65 2.39 4.65
N LEU A 88 14.39 2.68 3.38
CA LEU A 88 13.29 2.08 2.63
C LEU A 88 13.83 1.15 1.56
N TYR A 89 13.26 -0.05 1.46
CA TYR A 89 13.63 -1.00 0.42
C TYR A 89 12.42 -1.46 -0.38
N LEU A 90 12.57 -1.48 -1.70
CA LEU A 90 11.59 -2.02 -2.64
C LEU A 90 11.71 -3.53 -2.75
N TRP A 91 10.58 -4.21 -2.75
CA TRP A 91 10.48 -5.65 -2.95
C TRP A 91 9.46 -5.95 -4.04
N PHE A 92 9.71 -6.98 -4.82
CA PHE A 92 8.75 -7.47 -5.79
C PHE A 92 8.69 -8.99 -5.82
N SER A 93 7.54 -9.53 -6.24
CA SER A 93 7.39 -10.96 -6.50
C SER A 93 6.72 -11.21 -7.84
N LYS A 94 7.03 -12.37 -8.39
CA LYS A 94 6.47 -12.90 -9.63
C LYS A 94 5.59 -14.09 -9.26
N GLY A 95 4.39 -14.15 -9.81
CA GLY A 95 3.44 -15.19 -9.45
C GLY A 95 2.42 -15.44 -10.56
N SER A 96 1.63 -16.49 -10.36
CA SER A 96 0.52 -16.86 -11.24
C SER A 96 -0.67 -17.35 -10.39
N GLY A 97 -1.84 -17.49 -11.02
CA GLY A 97 -3.08 -17.90 -10.35
C GLY A 97 -3.99 -16.73 -9.96
N GLU A 98 -5.08 -17.07 -9.26
CA GLU A 98 -6.22 -16.18 -9.01
C GLU A 98 -5.85 -14.83 -8.38
N PHE A 99 -4.87 -14.83 -7.47
CA PHE A 99 -4.49 -13.64 -6.69
C PHE A 99 -3.24 -12.94 -7.23
N ASN A 100 -2.82 -13.27 -8.45
CA ASN A 100 -1.55 -12.83 -9.05
C ASN A 100 -1.79 -12.18 -10.42
N THR A 101 -2.61 -11.13 -10.44
CA THR A 101 -2.88 -10.36 -11.66
C THR A 101 -1.63 -9.59 -12.11
N PRO A 102 -1.15 -9.77 -13.36
CA PRO A 102 0.05 -9.09 -13.85
C PRO A 102 -0.03 -7.56 -13.75
N ILE A 103 1.11 -6.93 -13.44
CA ILE A 103 1.29 -5.48 -13.53
C ILE A 103 1.74 -5.14 -14.95
N VAL A 104 1.02 -4.21 -15.59
CA VAL A 104 1.31 -3.75 -16.97
C VAL A 104 1.88 -2.34 -17.01
N HIS A 105 1.57 -1.51 -16.00
CA HIS A 105 2.18 -0.20 -15.86
C HIS A 105 2.55 0.09 -14.40
N ILE A 106 3.59 0.90 -14.25
CA ILE A 106 4.07 1.42 -12.98
C ILE A 106 4.42 2.89 -13.18
N THR A 107 4.07 3.73 -12.22
CA THR A 107 4.43 5.16 -12.18
C THR A 107 4.62 5.61 -10.75
N VAL A 108 5.03 6.86 -10.55
CA VAL A 108 5.20 7.50 -9.24
C VAL A 108 4.49 8.86 -9.27
N THR A 109 3.76 9.22 -8.21
CA THR A 109 3.28 10.59 -8.01
C THR A 109 4.33 11.38 -7.25
N GLY A 110 4.65 12.58 -7.76
CA GLY A 110 5.67 13.45 -7.19
C GLY A 110 5.12 14.47 -6.18
N ASP A 111 3.82 14.47 -5.94
CA ASP A 111 3.08 15.33 -5.02
C ASP A 111 1.76 14.64 -4.64
N ALA A 112 1.19 15.02 -3.49
CA ALA A 112 -0.04 14.44 -2.97
C ALA A 112 -1.26 14.85 -3.82
N ASP A 113 -1.24 16.04 -4.41
CA ASP A 113 -2.32 16.57 -5.25
C ASP A 113 -2.53 15.76 -6.53
N ASP A 114 -1.52 15.03 -6.98
CA ASP A 114 -1.56 14.18 -8.17
C ASP A 114 -2.19 12.79 -7.91
N GLU A 115 -2.47 12.45 -6.65
CA GLU A 115 -2.88 11.09 -6.26
C GLU A 115 -4.36 10.80 -6.51
N ALA A 116 -5.26 11.74 -6.21
CA ALA A 116 -6.69 11.48 -6.25
C ALA A 116 -7.21 10.99 -7.63
N PRO A 117 -6.78 11.57 -8.78
CA PRO A 117 -7.19 11.11 -10.10
C PRO A 117 -6.75 9.67 -10.44
N MET A 118 -5.71 9.15 -9.79
CA MET A 118 -5.13 7.84 -10.09
C MET A 118 -6.13 6.70 -9.84
N PHE A 119 -6.94 6.80 -8.77
CA PHE A 119 -7.97 5.81 -8.46
C PHE A 119 -9.00 5.68 -9.59
N GLY A 120 -9.51 6.81 -10.10
CA GLY A 120 -10.46 6.84 -11.21
C GLY A 120 -9.92 6.25 -12.51
N ALA A 121 -8.59 6.33 -12.71
CA ALA A 121 -7.90 5.77 -13.85
C ALA A 121 -7.51 4.28 -13.70
N GLY A 122 -7.95 3.63 -12.61
CA GLY A 122 -7.74 2.21 -12.34
C GLY A 122 -6.34 1.86 -11.84
N TRP A 123 -5.65 2.83 -11.22
CA TRP A 123 -4.37 2.59 -10.55
C TRP A 123 -4.58 2.25 -9.08
N GLU A 124 -3.69 1.44 -8.53
CA GLU A 124 -3.62 1.13 -7.11
C GLU A 124 -2.29 1.60 -6.52
N ARG A 125 -2.32 2.04 -5.26
CA ARG A 125 -1.17 2.62 -4.57
C ARG A 125 -0.40 1.56 -3.79
N VAL A 126 0.93 1.55 -3.90
CA VAL A 126 1.80 0.92 -2.90
C VAL A 126 1.86 1.87 -1.70
N THR A 127 1.32 1.45 -0.57
CA THR A 127 0.76 2.38 0.43
C THR A 127 1.77 3.09 1.33
N CYS A 128 3.07 2.84 1.17
CA CYS A 128 4.11 3.50 1.95
C CYS A 128 4.54 4.81 1.26
N ASP A 129 4.53 5.91 2.01
CA ASP A 129 5.17 7.17 1.60
C ASP A 129 6.68 6.96 1.49
N LEU A 130 7.23 7.16 0.28
CA LEU A 130 8.66 6.94 0.02
C LEU A 130 9.56 7.95 0.75
N ASN A 131 9.01 9.09 1.20
CA ASN A 131 9.74 10.07 2.00
C ASN A 131 9.53 9.87 3.52
N ARG A 132 9.14 8.66 3.94
CA ARG A 132 8.89 8.31 5.35
C ARG A 132 9.98 8.83 6.28
N LYS A 133 9.61 9.74 7.18
CA LYS A 133 10.46 10.41 8.19
C LYS A 133 11.58 11.31 7.63
N ALA A 134 11.75 11.40 6.31
CA ALA A 134 12.66 12.36 5.68
C ALA A 134 11.99 13.75 5.55
N GLY A 135 10.65 13.80 5.54
CA GLY A 135 9.90 15.03 5.24
C GLY A 135 9.81 15.25 3.73
N GLY A 136 9.45 16.45 3.27
CA GLY A 136 9.29 16.71 1.84
C GLY A 136 7.90 16.33 1.30
N ASN A 137 7.83 16.00 0.01
CA ASN A 137 6.57 15.64 -0.63
C ASN A 137 6.13 14.23 -0.23
N TYR A 138 4.82 13.96 -0.24
CA TYR A 138 4.30 12.60 -0.20
C TYR A 138 4.52 11.96 -1.57
N ILE A 139 5.32 10.89 -1.60
CA ILE A 139 5.69 10.21 -2.85
C ILE A 139 5.21 8.77 -2.77
N HIS A 140 4.45 8.33 -3.77
CA HIS A 140 3.91 6.97 -3.80
C HIS A 140 4.07 6.31 -5.17
N ILE A 141 4.30 4.99 -5.13
CA ILE A 141 4.31 4.13 -6.32
C ILE A 141 2.87 3.73 -6.65
N TRP A 142 2.54 3.77 -7.94
CA TRP A 142 1.24 3.37 -8.46
C TRP A 142 1.38 2.25 -9.48
N LEU A 143 0.51 1.26 -9.38
CA LEU A 143 0.50 0.07 -10.23
C LEU A 143 -0.79 0.03 -11.04
N LYS A 144 -0.70 -0.36 -12.30
CA LYS A 144 -1.86 -0.69 -13.12
C LYS A 144 -1.83 -2.16 -13.47
N ARG A 145 -2.91 -2.85 -13.12
CA ARG A 145 -3.12 -4.27 -13.39
C ARG A 145 -3.54 -4.48 -14.84
N LYS A 146 -3.20 -5.65 -15.38
CA LYS A 146 -3.60 -6.08 -16.73
C LYS A 146 -5.13 -6.09 -16.89
N GLU A 147 -5.82 -6.49 -15.84
CA GLU A 147 -7.27 -6.60 -15.74
C GLU A 147 -7.71 -5.94 -14.43
N GLN A 148 -8.93 -5.42 -14.38
CA GLN A 148 -9.46 -4.81 -13.15
C GLN A 148 -9.47 -5.86 -12.04
N THR A 149 -8.88 -5.50 -10.90
CA THR A 149 -8.91 -6.29 -9.68
C THR A 149 -9.93 -5.73 -8.69
N TYR A 150 -10.43 -6.61 -7.83
CA TYR A 150 -11.34 -6.29 -6.75
C TYR A 150 -10.78 -6.87 -5.46
N ILE A 151 -10.86 -6.12 -4.37
CA ILE A 151 -10.51 -6.61 -3.05
C ILE A 151 -11.55 -7.65 -2.64
N CYS A 152 -11.14 -8.90 -2.43
CA CYS A 152 -12.02 -10.00 -2.04
C CYS A 152 -11.87 -10.44 -0.59
N ASP A 153 -10.81 -10.00 0.08
CA ASP A 153 -10.53 -10.33 1.47
C ASP A 153 -9.73 -9.23 2.15
N VAL A 154 -9.98 -9.03 3.45
CA VAL A 154 -9.20 -8.13 4.31
C VAL A 154 -8.96 -8.78 5.66
N ILE A 155 -7.73 -8.69 6.14
CA ILE A 155 -7.31 -9.13 7.47
C ILE A 155 -6.38 -8.06 8.07
N ALA A 156 -5.99 -8.24 9.32
CA ALA A 156 -4.96 -7.41 9.95
C ALA A 156 -4.06 -8.28 10.85
N THR A 157 -2.85 -7.80 11.13
CA THR A 157 -1.91 -8.42 12.06
C THR A 157 -1.30 -7.35 12.96
N ASP A 158 -1.06 -7.70 14.22
CA ASP A 158 -0.37 -6.89 15.25
C ASP A 158 1.07 -7.38 15.52
N SER A 159 1.54 -8.30 14.68
CA SER A 159 2.85 -8.93 14.76
C SER A 159 3.27 -9.49 13.40
N TYR A 160 4.54 -9.83 13.29
CA TYR A 160 5.16 -10.31 12.05
C TYR A 160 5.05 -11.84 11.85
N GLY A 161 4.46 -12.57 12.81
CA GLY A 161 4.52 -14.03 12.85
C GLY A 161 3.85 -14.72 11.67
N LEU A 162 2.85 -14.07 11.06
CA LEU A 162 2.05 -14.62 9.96
C LEU A 162 2.38 -14.00 8.60
N ASP A 163 3.30 -13.05 8.52
CA ASP A 163 3.64 -12.33 7.27
C ASP A 163 3.98 -13.31 6.13
N THR A 164 4.83 -14.30 6.43
CA THR A 164 5.26 -15.30 5.44
C THR A 164 4.07 -16.03 4.83
N ASP A 165 3.15 -16.47 5.67
CA ASP A 165 1.99 -17.27 5.26
C ASP A 165 0.98 -16.40 4.50
N HIS A 166 0.76 -15.17 4.93
CA HIS A 166 -0.12 -14.21 4.24
C HIS A 166 0.42 -13.87 2.85
N PHE A 167 1.72 -13.58 2.72
CA PHE A 167 2.33 -13.31 1.42
C PHE A 167 2.19 -14.50 0.47
N LYS A 168 2.46 -15.73 0.94
CA LYS A 168 2.29 -16.98 0.17
C LYS A 168 0.84 -17.25 -0.19
N ALA A 169 -0.10 -16.91 0.68
CA ALA A 169 -1.54 -17.08 0.46
C ALA A 169 -2.17 -16.05 -0.50
N GLY A 170 -1.37 -15.13 -1.06
CA GLY A 170 -1.85 -14.19 -2.04
C GLY A 170 -2.16 -12.79 -1.49
N TYR A 171 -1.99 -12.53 -0.19
CA TYR A 171 -2.21 -11.20 0.37
C TYR A 171 -1.15 -10.19 -0.07
N ILE A 172 -1.55 -8.93 -0.01
CA ILE A 172 -0.77 -7.71 -0.20
C ILE A 172 -0.91 -6.94 1.11
N ARG A 173 0.20 -6.57 1.73
CA ARG A 173 0.19 -5.73 2.92
C ARG A 173 -0.03 -4.28 2.49
N VAL A 174 -0.87 -3.57 3.22
CA VAL A 174 -0.81 -2.11 3.30
C VAL A 174 0.43 -1.82 4.13
N ASP A 175 1.56 -1.53 3.46
CA ASP A 175 2.86 -1.42 4.11
C ASP A 175 2.95 -0.31 5.16
N GLU A 176 1.97 0.60 5.22
CA GLU A 176 1.90 1.61 6.27
C GLU A 176 1.36 1.01 7.57
N ASP A 177 1.97 1.40 8.68
CA ASP A 177 1.71 0.90 10.03
C ASP A 177 0.60 1.74 10.67
N THR A 178 -0.55 1.12 10.98
CA THR A 178 -1.70 1.86 11.52
C THR A 178 -1.40 2.53 12.86
N ASN A 179 -0.36 2.07 13.55
CA ASN A 179 0.14 2.60 14.81
C ASN A 179 1.33 3.56 14.65
N ARG A 180 1.56 4.14 13.47
CA ARG A 180 2.72 4.99 13.18
C ARG A 180 2.89 6.11 14.22
N GLY A 181 3.87 5.95 15.12
CA GLY A 181 4.19 6.94 16.16
C GLY A 181 3.40 6.78 17.47
N ALA A 182 2.50 5.79 17.56
CA ALA A 182 1.65 5.54 18.73
C ALA A 182 2.35 4.79 19.88
N GLN A 183 3.57 4.31 19.65
CA GLN A 183 4.38 3.53 20.62
C GLN A 183 3.74 2.19 21.04
N GLY A 184 2.91 1.60 20.18
CA GLY A 184 2.28 0.28 20.35
C GLY A 184 2.91 -0.81 19.47
N SER A 185 2.14 -1.86 19.21
CA SER A 185 2.49 -2.91 18.24
C SER A 185 2.54 -2.34 16.82
N ASP A 186 3.32 -2.98 15.94
CA ASP A 186 3.27 -2.67 14.51
C ASP A 186 2.05 -3.37 13.92
N VAL A 187 1.06 -2.60 13.50
CA VAL A 187 -0.23 -3.13 13.07
C VAL A 187 -0.42 -2.87 11.58
N PHE A 188 -0.69 -3.92 10.82
CA PHE A 188 -0.82 -3.85 9.37
C PHE A 188 -2.15 -4.39 8.91
N ILE A 189 -2.78 -3.67 7.99
CA ILE A 189 -3.91 -4.17 7.21
C ILE A 189 -3.37 -4.95 6.02
N TRP A 190 -4.02 -6.05 5.68
CA TRP A 190 -3.72 -6.85 4.50
C TRP A 190 -4.98 -7.01 3.67
N PHE A 191 -4.80 -7.07 2.36
CA PHE A 191 -5.88 -7.36 1.45
C PHE A 191 -5.48 -8.38 0.40
N ARG A 192 -6.47 -9.06 -0.16
CA ARG A 192 -6.29 -9.97 -1.29
C ARG A 192 -7.18 -9.53 -2.44
N GLN A 193 -6.68 -9.71 -3.65
CA GLN A 193 -7.34 -9.25 -4.88
C GLN A 193 -7.72 -10.42 -5.77
N THR A 194 -8.82 -10.29 -6.49
CA THR A 194 -9.28 -11.22 -7.54
C THR A 194 -9.76 -10.43 -8.75
N THR A 195 -9.87 -11.06 -9.91
CA THR A 195 -10.49 -10.46 -11.11
C THR A 195 -11.99 -10.70 -11.19
N ASP A 196 -12.55 -11.49 -10.27
CA ASP A 196 -13.98 -11.80 -10.17
C ASP A 196 -14.72 -10.74 -9.33
N PRO A 197 -15.56 -9.87 -9.93
CA PRO A 197 -16.29 -8.83 -9.20
C PRO A 197 -17.31 -9.37 -8.18
N GLU A 198 -17.78 -10.60 -8.35
CA GLU A 198 -18.77 -11.22 -7.44
C GLU A 198 -18.14 -11.61 -6.11
N LYS A 199 -16.83 -11.89 -6.10
CA LYS A 199 -16.07 -12.16 -4.88
C LYS A 199 -15.63 -10.88 -4.14
N GLY A 200 -15.79 -9.71 -4.76
CA GLY A 200 -15.32 -8.44 -4.21
C GLY A 200 -16.12 -7.99 -2.99
N LEU A 201 -15.42 -7.50 -1.97
CA LEU A 201 -16.00 -6.79 -0.83
C LEU A 201 -16.74 -5.55 -1.32
N LYS A 202 -17.86 -5.20 -0.68
CA LYS A 202 -18.76 -4.12 -1.11
C LYS A 202 -18.69 -2.90 -0.21
N ASP A 203 -18.15 -3.02 1.00
CA ASP A 203 -18.00 -1.90 1.90
C ASP A 203 -16.97 -2.15 3.00
N LEU A 204 -16.37 -1.06 3.50
CA LEU A 204 -15.51 -1.06 4.69
C LEU A 204 -16.00 -0.01 5.69
N GLN A 205 -15.81 -0.30 6.98
CA GLN A 205 -16.04 0.62 8.08
C GLN A 205 -14.94 0.46 9.13
N VAL A 206 -14.78 1.46 10.00
CA VAL A 206 -13.93 1.38 11.19
C VAL A 206 -14.79 1.72 12.40
N SER A 207 -14.70 0.98 13.50
CA SER A 207 -15.31 1.39 14.78
C SER A 207 -14.23 1.90 15.71
N ILE A 208 -14.46 3.05 16.35
CA ILE A 208 -13.58 3.64 17.38
C ILE A 208 -14.32 3.85 18.72
N THR A 209 -15.53 3.28 18.83
CA THR A 209 -16.38 3.30 20.02
C THR A 209 -17.23 2.02 20.07
N ASP A 210 -17.67 1.63 21.27
CA ASP A 210 -18.55 0.47 21.46
C ASP A 210 -19.88 0.61 20.70
N SER A 211 -20.46 1.83 20.68
CA SER A 211 -21.71 2.06 19.95
C SER A 211 -21.56 1.78 18.44
N GLN A 212 -20.44 2.18 17.83
CA GLN A 212 -20.17 1.90 16.42
C GLN A 212 -19.90 0.42 16.19
N TYR A 213 -19.18 -0.24 17.11
CA TYR A 213 -18.93 -1.67 17.07
C TYR A 213 -20.27 -2.44 17.03
N GLN A 214 -21.18 -2.15 17.97
CA GLN A 214 -22.51 -2.76 18.04
C GLN A 214 -23.37 -2.42 16.80
N GLU A 215 -23.31 -1.18 16.31
CA GLU A 215 -24.00 -0.76 15.09
C GLU A 215 -23.57 -1.59 13.88
N TYR A 216 -22.27 -1.81 13.68
CA TYR A 216 -21.76 -2.58 12.55
C TYR A 216 -22.10 -4.07 12.64
N GLN A 217 -22.08 -4.64 13.85
CA GLN A 217 -22.61 -5.99 14.07
C GLN A 217 -24.08 -6.09 13.67
N GLN A 218 -24.93 -5.17 14.12
CA GLN A 218 -26.37 -5.15 13.77
C GLN A 218 -26.61 -4.96 12.27
N LYS A 219 -25.71 -4.27 11.57
CA LYS A 219 -25.75 -4.08 10.11
C LYS A 219 -25.11 -5.23 9.32
N ASN A 220 -24.78 -6.34 9.99
CA ASN A 220 -24.17 -7.55 9.42
C ASN A 220 -22.81 -7.31 8.76
N TYR A 221 -22.04 -6.34 9.25
CA TYR A 221 -20.62 -6.29 8.90
C TYR A 221 -19.86 -7.37 9.65
N GLN A 222 -18.78 -7.85 9.05
CA GLN A 222 -17.87 -8.82 9.65
C GLN A 222 -16.65 -8.07 10.20
N PRO A 223 -16.24 -8.31 11.45
CA PRO A 223 -15.06 -7.69 12.02
C PRO A 223 -13.78 -8.36 11.50
N VAL A 224 -12.75 -7.55 11.30
CA VAL A 224 -11.36 -8.02 11.29
C VAL A 224 -10.90 -8.05 12.74
N ASN A 225 -10.66 -9.26 13.27
CA ASN A 225 -10.43 -9.51 14.70
C ASN A 225 -9.02 -9.13 15.19
N VAL A 226 -8.58 -7.91 14.89
CA VAL A 226 -7.35 -7.30 15.41
C VAL A 226 -7.67 -5.85 15.74
N ASN A 227 -7.21 -5.41 16.90
CA ASN A 227 -7.27 -4.01 17.27
C ASN A 227 -6.24 -3.23 16.42
N LEU A 228 -6.70 -2.30 15.59
CA LEU A 228 -5.83 -1.47 14.75
C LEU A 228 -4.91 -0.54 15.56
N ASN A 229 -5.22 -0.36 16.84
CA ASN A 229 -4.49 0.44 17.82
C ASN A 229 -3.76 -0.44 18.85
N GLU A 230 -3.42 -1.70 18.50
CA GLU A 230 -2.95 -2.68 19.48
C GLU A 230 -1.68 -2.23 20.23
N GLY A 231 -1.67 -2.39 21.55
CA GLY A 231 -0.55 -1.99 22.42
C GLY A 231 -0.34 -0.49 22.56
N ALA A 232 -1.09 0.35 21.82
CA ALA A 232 -1.08 1.80 22.00
C ALA A 232 -2.14 2.22 23.04
N LYS A 233 -1.93 3.37 23.68
CA LYS A 233 -2.78 3.87 24.78
C LYS A 233 -4.09 4.53 24.30
N GLY A 234 -4.54 4.20 23.09
CA GLY A 234 -5.70 4.79 22.42
C GLY A 234 -7.00 4.04 22.68
N VAL A 235 -8.01 4.37 21.89
CA VAL A 235 -9.27 3.61 21.88
C VAL A 235 -9.08 2.28 21.14
N GLN A 236 -9.95 1.31 21.39
CA GLN A 236 -9.97 0.09 20.58
C GLN A 236 -10.57 0.40 19.21
N GLU A 237 -9.89 -0.08 18.18
CA GLU A 237 -10.24 0.23 16.81
C GLU A 237 -10.33 -1.04 15.98
N TYR A 238 -11.42 -1.21 15.24
CA TYR A 238 -11.64 -2.43 14.45
C TYR A 238 -12.04 -2.08 13.03
N LEU A 239 -11.39 -2.73 12.06
CA LEU A 239 -11.83 -2.75 10.66
C LEU A 239 -13.03 -3.70 10.51
N TRP A 240 -13.99 -3.29 9.72
CA TRP A 240 -15.19 -4.04 9.37
C TRP A 240 -15.34 -4.12 7.87
N TYR A 241 -15.78 -5.26 7.36
CA TYR A 241 -16.08 -5.43 5.94
C TYR A 241 -17.47 -6.01 5.71
N LYS A 242 -17.97 -5.80 4.49
CA LYS A 242 -19.23 -6.40 4.04
C LYS A 242 -19.07 -6.97 2.63
N LYS A 243 -19.50 -8.22 2.42
CA LYS A 243 -19.45 -8.93 1.13
C LYS A 243 -20.72 -8.77 0.29
N GLU A 244 -21.83 -8.45 0.94
CA GLU A 244 -23.14 -8.36 0.31
C GLU A 244 -23.67 -6.92 0.35
N GLY A 245 -24.46 -6.54 -0.66
CA GLY A 245 -25.09 -5.24 -0.75
C GLY A 245 -25.15 -4.71 -2.18
N SER A 246 -25.80 -3.56 -2.37
CA SER A 246 -25.99 -2.91 -3.68
C SER A 246 -24.81 -2.06 -4.13
N LYS A 247 -23.76 -1.95 -3.32
CA LYS A 247 -22.56 -1.17 -3.65
C LYS A 247 -21.69 -1.93 -4.66
N ASN A 248 -20.89 -1.20 -5.42
CA ASN A 248 -19.91 -1.79 -6.33
C ASN A 248 -18.77 -2.48 -5.54
N PRO A 249 -18.12 -3.52 -6.09
CA PRO A 249 -16.97 -4.15 -5.45
C PRO A 249 -15.80 -3.16 -5.31
N ILE A 250 -15.12 -3.21 -4.17
CA ILE A 250 -13.97 -2.36 -3.87
C ILE A 250 -12.80 -2.75 -4.79
N LYS A 251 -12.18 -1.76 -5.42
CA LYS A 251 -11.05 -1.91 -6.36
C LYS A 251 -9.70 -1.62 -5.72
N ALA A 252 -9.66 -0.68 -4.78
CA ALA A 252 -8.41 -0.27 -4.11
C ALA A 252 -8.66 0.09 -2.64
N ILE A 253 -7.65 -0.13 -1.79
CA ILE A 253 -7.61 0.26 -0.38
C ILE A 253 -6.28 0.95 -0.10
N THR A 254 -6.28 1.98 0.74
CA THR A 254 -5.05 2.63 1.20
C THR A 254 -5.24 3.39 2.52
N LEU A 255 -4.15 3.87 3.13
CA LEU A 255 -4.17 4.71 4.31
C LEU A 255 -3.72 6.14 3.99
N LEU A 256 -4.55 7.13 4.30
CA LEU A 256 -4.30 8.54 4.00
C LEU A 256 -3.81 9.28 5.25
N LEU A 257 -2.56 9.77 5.19
CA LEU A 257 -1.93 10.53 6.28
C LEU A 257 -2.01 12.05 6.08
N ASN A 258 -2.08 12.49 4.81
CA ASN A 258 -2.16 13.91 4.50
C ASN A 258 -3.62 14.39 4.57
N LYS A 259 -3.91 15.28 5.53
CA LYS A 259 -5.25 15.87 5.74
C LYS A 259 -5.67 16.77 4.58
N ASP A 260 -4.71 17.40 3.91
CA ASP A 260 -4.99 18.49 2.97
C ASP A 260 -5.68 17.97 1.70
N VAL A 261 -5.43 16.71 1.32
CA VAL A 261 -5.99 16.09 0.10
C VAL A 261 -7.28 15.30 0.33
N ILE A 262 -7.83 15.28 1.56
CA ILE A 262 -9.07 14.51 1.87
C ILE A 262 -10.21 14.91 0.93
N THR A 263 -10.39 16.21 0.68
CA THR A 263 -11.47 16.71 -0.17
C THR A 263 -11.29 16.27 -1.62
N ASP A 264 -10.05 16.22 -2.11
CA ASP A 264 -9.76 15.82 -3.49
C ASP A 264 -9.97 14.32 -3.69
N TYR A 265 -9.60 13.50 -2.70
CA TYR A 265 -9.91 12.07 -2.68
C TYR A 265 -11.42 11.83 -2.76
N MET A 266 -12.18 12.53 -1.91
CA MET A 266 -13.64 12.43 -1.94
C MET A 266 -14.23 12.89 -3.28
N ARG A 267 -13.70 13.97 -3.88
CA ARG A 267 -14.13 14.47 -5.20
C ARG A 267 -13.82 13.47 -6.32
N ALA A 268 -12.72 12.73 -6.21
CA ALA A 268 -12.37 11.65 -7.12
C ALA A 268 -13.17 10.35 -6.90
N GLY A 269 -14.13 10.34 -5.96
CA GLY A 269 -14.98 9.18 -5.67
C GLY A 269 -14.39 8.18 -4.68
N VAL A 270 -13.23 8.50 -4.07
CA VAL A 270 -12.65 7.68 -3.01
C VAL A 270 -13.48 7.85 -1.74
N GLN A 271 -13.88 6.73 -1.15
CA GLN A 271 -14.55 6.68 0.14
C GLN A 271 -13.49 6.84 1.23
N VAL A 272 -13.55 7.96 1.94
CA VAL A 272 -12.66 8.27 3.07
C VAL A 272 -13.42 7.99 4.37
N ILE A 273 -12.98 6.99 5.14
CA ILE A 273 -13.56 6.70 6.46
C ILE A 273 -12.99 7.72 7.43
N LYS A 274 -13.79 8.74 7.79
CA LYS A 274 -13.39 9.87 8.64
C LYS A 274 -13.28 9.49 10.13
N LYS A 275 -12.45 8.50 10.44
CA LYS A 275 -12.09 8.04 11.78
C LYS A 275 -10.58 7.87 11.80
N ASP A 276 -9.92 8.68 12.63
CA ASP A 276 -8.48 8.63 12.80
C ASP A 276 -8.08 7.32 13.48
N LEU A 277 -7.19 6.56 12.84
CA LEU A 277 -6.72 5.25 13.33
C LEU A 277 -5.76 5.36 14.52
N ASN A 278 -5.52 6.59 15.00
CA ASN A 278 -4.73 6.87 16.18
C ASN A 278 -5.51 7.69 17.21
N THR A 279 -6.85 7.50 17.23
CA THR A 279 -7.71 8.26 18.13
C THR A 279 -7.36 7.97 19.59
N GLY A 280 -7.13 9.03 20.36
CA GLY A 280 -6.83 8.92 21.79
C GLY A 280 -5.39 8.55 22.12
N ASN A 281 -4.49 8.44 21.12
CA ASN A 281 -3.06 8.26 21.36
C ASN A 281 -2.22 9.38 20.66
N LYS A 282 -0.90 9.23 20.63
CA LYS A 282 0.05 10.21 20.02
C LYS A 282 0.56 9.81 18.63
N GLY A 283 -0.10 8.83 18.01
CA GLY A 283 0.18 8.35 16.68
C GLY A 283 -0.10 9.40 15.62
N SER A 284 0.38 9.10 14.42
CA SER A 284 0.19 9.95 13.26
C SER A 284 -1.26 9.88 12.83
N TYR A 285 -1.80 11.01 12.38
CA TYR A 285 -3.12 11.01 11.79
C TYR A 285 -3.18 10.07 10.59
N GLU A 286 -4.20 9.23 10.56
CA GLU A 286 -4.35 8.26 9.48
C GLU A 286 -5.80 7.85 9.26
N LEU A 287 -6.25 7.87 8.00
CA LEU A 287 -7.59 7.45 7.61
C LEU A 287 -7.57 6.28 6.64
N LEU A 288 -8.42 5.28 6.88
CA LEU A 288 -8.67 4.24 5.90
C LEU A 288 -9.50 4.77 4.72
N CYS A 289 -9.00 4.53 3.51
CA CYS A 289 -9.62 4.95 2.26
C CYS A 289 -9.83 3.75 1.32
N PHE A 290 -10.91 3.77 0.54
CA PHE A 290 -11.15 2.76 -0.49
C PHE A 290 -11.90 3.32 -1.70
N TYR A 291 -11.73 2.68 -2.86
CA TYR A 291 -12.34 3.09 -4.13
C TYR A 291 -13.17 1.95 -4.74
N GLN A 292 -14.30 2.25 -5.37
CA GLN A 292 -15.29 1.26 -5.89
C GLN A 292 -15.51 1.34 -7.40
#